data_AF-A0A3N5Q1C1-F1
#
_entry.id   AF-A0A3N5Q1C1-F1
#
_cell.length_a   1.000
_cell.length_b   1.000
_cell.length_c   1.000
_cell.angle_alpha   90.00
_cell.angle_beta   90.00
_cell.angle_gamma   90.00
#
_symmetry.space_group_name_H-M   'P 1'
#
loop_
_entity.id
_entity.type
_entity.pdbx_description
1 polymer ?
#
loop_
_entity_poly.entity_id
_entity_poly.type
_entity_poly.pdbx_seq_one_letter_code
_entity_poly.pdbx_strand_id
1 'polypeptide(L)'
;MIEHPLYSEYQKISPDVRKIYVVPKINYSSRCTDYVYLLYKDFLEDKDSKLIIECISIFRHYEIILSRFRNEKSLLHYHWLEVTDLKSLAGMFWKLFCVSIFKLLGGKLVWTVHNK
;
A
#
# COMPACT_ATOMS: atom_id res chain seq x y z
N MET A 1 -12.32 -12.34 -17.71
CA MET A 1 -11.54 -11.47 -16.81
C MET A 1 -10.14 -12.06 -16.72
N ILE A 2 -9.14 -11.37 -17.27
CA ILE A 2 -7.74 -11.79 -17.11
C ILE A 2 -7.38 -11.44 -15.66
N GLU A 3 -7.03 -12.44 -14.84
CA GLU A 3 -6.59 -12.16 -13.47
C GLU A 3 -5.25 -11.43 -13.52
N HIS A 4 -5.23 -10.20 -13.01
CA HIS A 4 -4.01 -9.40 -12.94
C HIS A 4 -2.99 -10.14 -12.05
N PRO A 5 -1.74 -10.39 -12.52
CA PRO A 5 -0.76 -11.19 -11.78
C PRO A 5 -0.51 -10.70 -10.35
N LEU A 6 -0.56 -9.37 -10.15
CA LEU A 6 -0.39 -8.77 -8.83
C LEU A 6 -1.52 -9.13 -7.84
N TYR A 7 -2.75 -9.32 -8.33
CA TYR A 7 -3.89 -9.69 -7.49
C TYR A 7 -3.69 -11.09 -6.91
N SER A 8 -3.26 -12.06 -7.72
CA SER A 8 -3.02 -13.42 -7.26
C SER A 8 -1.89 -13.50 -6.24
N GLU A 9 -0.83 -12.70 -6.39
CA GLU A 9 0.23 -12.58 -5.38
C GLU A 9 -0.28 -12.01 -4.05
N TYR A 10 -1.15 -10.98 -4.07
CA TYR A 10 -1.74 -10.49 -2.83
C TYR A 10 -2.66 -11.52 -2.16
N GLN A 11 -3.45 -12.27 -2.94
CA GLN A 11 -4.33 -13.31 -2.41
C GLN A 11 -3.55 -14.44 -1.72
N LYS A 12 -2.37 -14.80 -2.21
CA LYS A 12 -1.49 -15.78 -1.54
C LYS A 12 -1.04 -15.30 -0.15
N ILE A 13 -0.83 -13.99 0.03
CA ILE A 13 -0.33 -13.41 1.27
C ILE A 13 -1.46 -13.11 2.26
N SER A 14 -2.58 -12.60 1.74
CA SER A 14 -3.77 -12.24 2.51
C SER A 14 -5.01 -12.67 1.73
N PRO A 15 -5.54 -13.88 2.01
CA PRO A 15 -6.77 -14.35 1.40
C PRO A 15 -7.92 -13.35 1.62
N ASP A 16 -8.74 -13.18 0.59
CA ASP A 16 -9.87 -12.25 0.54
C ASP A 16 -9.48 -10.78 0.76
N VAL A 17 -8.23 -10.39 0.46
CA VAL A 17 -7.83 -8.98 0.52
C VAL A 17 -8.68 -8.15 -0.45
N ARG A 18 -9.24 -7.07 0.09
CA ARG A 18 -10.08 -6.11 -0.66
C ARG A 18 -9.45 -4.73 -0.77
N LYS A 19 -8.45 -4.44 0.05
CA LYS A 19 -7.88 -3.10 0.15
C LYS A 19 -6.36 -3.14 0.29
N ILE A 20 -5.66 -2.40 -0.55
CA ILE A 20 -4.21 -2.26 -0.46
C ILE A 20 -3.88 -0.82 -0.13
N TYR A 21 -3.25 -0.63 1.02
CA TYR A 21 -2.63 0.63 1.37
C TYR A 21 -1.27 0.72 0.67
N VAL A 22 -1.07 1.76 -0.14
CA VAL A 22 0.13 1.92 -0.98
C VAL A 22 0.97 3.09 -0.51
N VAL A 23 2.29 2.88 -0.45
CA VAL A 23 3.30 3.90 -0.17
C VAL A 23 4.46 3.79 -1.18
N PRO A 24 4.92 4.88 -1.83
CA PRO A 24 4.49 6.27 -1.64
C PRO A 24 3.15 6.60 -2.33
N LYS A 25 2.74 7.87 -2.28
CA LYS A 25 1.54 8.34 -2.98
C LYS A 25 1.72 8.22 -4.50
N ILE A 26 0.68 7.75 -5.17
CA ILE A 26 0.61 7.70 -6.63
C ILE A 26 0.52 9.12 -7.20
N ASN A 27 1.36 9.43 -8.19
CA ASN A 27 1.32 10.71 -8.89
C ASN A 27 0.35 10.68 -10.07
N TYR A 28 -0.88 11.14 -9.85
CA TYR A 28 -1.91 11.22 -10.88
C TYR A 28 -1.67 12.29 -11.97
N SER A 29 -0.70 13.18 -11.79
CA SER A 29 -0.32 14.17 -12.81
C SER A 29 0.58 13.56 -13.90
N SER A 30 1.26 12.45 -13.61
CA SER A 30 2.22 11.80 -14.51
C SER A 30 1.86 10.35 -14.80
N ARG A 31 0.57 10.08 -15.08
CA ARG A 31 0.00 8.72 -15.23
C ARG A 31 0.77 7.80 -16.17
N CYS A 32 1.33 8.34 -17.26
CA CYS A 32 2.02 7.56 -18.28
C CYS A 32 3.46 7.18 -17.91
N THR A 33 4.03 7.79 -16.87
CA THR A 33 5.43 7.58 -16.46
C THR A 33 5.60 7.22 -14.99
N ASP A 34 4.58 7.43 -14.17
CA ASP A 34 4.57 7.02 -12.78
C ASP A 34 4.43 5.50 -12.68
N TYR A 35 5.51 4.84 -12.26
CA TYR A 35 5.56 3.39 -12.14
C TYR A 35 4.46 2.84 -11.24
N VAL A 36 4.16 3.49 -10.11
CA VAL A 36 3.15 3.01 -9.16
C VAL A 36 1.76 3.13 -9.77
N TYR A 37 1.46 4.22 -10.48
CA TYR A 37 0.23 4.36 -11.26
C TYR A 37 0.12 3.22 -12.29
N LEU A 38 1.15 3.01 -13.10
CA LEU A 38 1.14 1.97 -14.14
C LEU A 38 0.96 0.57 -13.55
N LEU A 39 1.58 0.29 -12.40
CA LEU A 39 1.46 -1.00 -11.71
C LEU A 39 0.03 -1.28 -11.25
N TYR A 40 -0.70 -0.24 -10.82
CA TYR A 40 -2.07 -0.39 -10.32
C TYR A 40 -3.14 0.09 -11.32
N LYS A 41 -2.75 0.45 -12.54
CA LYS A 41 -3.61 1.13 -13.51
C LYS A 41 -4.95 0.42 -13.68
N ASP A 42 -4.90 -0.89 -13.87
CA ASP A 42 -6.10 -1.71 -14.09
C ASP A 42 -7.06 -1.66 -12.89
N PHE A 43 -6.54 -1.60 -11.65
CA PHE A 43 -7.36 -1.48 -10.44
C PHE A 43 -7.85 -0.05 -10.17
N LEU A 44 -7.12 0.96 -10.66
CA LEU A 44 -7.45 2.37 -10.47
C LEU A 44 -8.49 2.86 -11.48
N GLU A 45 -8.46 2.32 -12.70
CA GLU A 45 -9.32 2.73 -13.81
C GLU A 45 -10.61 1.89 -13.89
N ASP A 46 -10.62 0.66 -13.33
CA ASP A 46 -11.81 -0.19 -13.22
C ASP A 46 -12.64 0.13 -11.96
N LYS A 47 -13.89 0.55 -12.16
CA LYS A 47 -14.83 0.84 -11.06
C LYS A 47 -15.35 -0.41 -10.35
N ASP A 48 -15.35 -1.54 -11.04
CA ASP A 48 -15.81 -2.84 -10.52
C ASP A 48 -14.63 -3.70 -10.03
N SER A 49 -13.45 -3.08 -9.86
CA SER A 49 -12.26 -3.72 -9.36
C SER A 49 -12.51 -4.40 -8.01
N LYS A 50 -12.09 -5.67 -7.90
CA LYS A 50 -12.16 -6.44 -6.65
C LYS A 50 -11.29 -5.87 -5.53
N LEU A 51 -10.40 -4.94 -5.86
CA LEU A 51 -9.35 -4.48 -4.98
C LEU A 51 -9.24 -2.96 -5.02
N ILE A 52 -9.39 -2.35 -3.84
CA ILE A 52 -9.34 -0.91 -3.62
C ILE A 52 -7.90 -0.51 -3.33
N ILE A 53 -7.33 0.37 -4.15
CA ILE A 53 -6.01 0.95 -3.94
C ILE A 53 -6.15 2.28 -3.21
N GLU A 54 -5.61 2.36 -1.99
CA GLU A 54 -5.59 3.60 -1.20
C GLU A 54 -4.16 4.04 -0.90
N CYS A 55 -3.79 5.23 -1.39
CA CYS A 55 -2.52 5.84 -1.07
C CYS A 55 -2.56 6.50 0.31
N ILE A 56 -1.60 6.19 1.18
CA ILE A 56 -1.49 6.83 2.50
C ILE A 56 -0.26 7.72 2.59
N SER A 57 -0.46 8.91 3.16
CA SER A 57 0.63 9.80 3.54
C SER A 57 1.22 9.37 4.88
N ILE A 58 2.40 9.89 5.21
CA ILE A 58 3.04 9.74 6.54
C ILE A 58 2.04 9.98 7.67
N PHE A 59 1.32 11.10 7.63
CA PHE A 59 0.37 11.48 8.67
C PHE A 59 -0.84 10.53 8.76
N ARG A 60 -1.28 9.94 7.65
CA ARG A 60 -2.41 8.99 7.60
C ARG A 60 -2.00 7.54 7.89
N HIS A 61 -0.76 7.28 8.32
CA HIS A 61 -0.33 5.92 8.65
C HIS A 61 -1.11 5.28 9.79
N TYR A 62 -1.83 6.03 10.63
CA TYR A 62 -2.73 5.43 11.63
C TYR A 62 -3.91 4.67 10.99
N GLU A 63 -4.26 4.95 9.74
CA GLU A 63 -5.41 4.31 9.08
C GLU A 63 -5.21 2.82 8.87
N ILE A 64 -3.97 2.37 8.67
CA ILE A 64 -3.68 0.93 8.58
C ILE A 64 -4.03 0.24 9.91
N ILE A 65 -3.82 0.92 11.04
CA ILE A 65 -4.15 0.41 12.37
C ILE A 65 -5.67 0.37 12.52
N LEU A 66 -6.36 1.47 12.17
CA LEU A 66 -7.82 1.53 12.22
C LEU A 66 -8.48 0.43 11.37
N SER A 67 -7.89 0.10 10.22
CA SER A 67 -8.38 -0.98 9.37
C SER A 67 -8.35 -2.34 10.08
N ARG A 68 -7.37 -2.58 10.97
CA ARG A 68 -7.31 -3.80 11.80
C ARG A 68 -8.42 -3.81 12.84
N PHE A 69 -8.64 -2.70 13.54
CA PHE A 69 -9.72 -2.59 14.51
C PHE A 69 -11.11 -2.77 13.88
N ARG A 70 -11.27 -2.41 12.61
CA ARG A 70 -12.50 -2.62 11.83
C ARG A 70 -12.60 -4.00 11.19
N ASN A 71 -11.64 -4.89 11.43
CA ASN A 71 -11.54 -6.21 10.79
C ASN A 71 -11.56 -6.14 9.24
N GLU A 72 -11.10 -5.04 8.66
CA GLU A 72 -10.99 -4.89 7.21
C GLU A 72 -9.97 -5.92 6.68
N LYS A 73 -10.18 -6.46 5.48
CA LYS A 73 -9.20 -7.31 4.80
C LYS A 73 -8.27 -6.43 3.97
N SER A 74 -7.27 -5.87 4.63
CA SER A 74 -6.33 -4.92 4.06
C SER A 74 -4.87 -5.36 4.20
N LEU A 75 -4.05 -4.93 3.25
CA LEU A 75 -2.61 -5.19 3.19
C LEU A 75 -1.88 -3.87 2.97
N LEU A 76 -0.66 -3.77 3.50
CA LEU A 76 0.19 -2.60 3.31
C LEU A 76 1.31 -2.94 2.33
N HIS A 77 1.42 -2.19 1.23
CA HIS A 77 2.44 -2.38 0.22
C HIS A 77 3.34 -1.14 0.11
N TYR A 78 4.59 -1.30 0.49
CA TYR A 78 5.65 -0.32 0.30
C TYR A 78 6.46 -0.62 -0.97
N HIS A 79 6.65 0.40 -1.81
CA HIS A 79 7.48 0.29 -3.01
C HIS A 79 8.93 0.72 -2.78
N TRP A 80 9.17 1.81 -2.05
CA TRP A 80 10.50 2.23 -1.61
C TRP A 80 10.43 3.12 -0.37
N LEU A 81 11.56 3.27 0.32
CA LEU A 81 11.72 4.25 1.40
C LEU A 81 12.07 5.61 0.79
N GLU A 82 11.26 6.63 1.08
CA GLU A 82 11.60 8.02 0.81
C GLU A 82 11.99 8.71 2.12
N VAL A 83 13.24 9.13 2.22
CA VAL A 83 13.77 10.01 3.26
C VAL A 83 14.53 11.12 2.54
N THR A 84 13.93 12.30 2.48
CA THR A 84 14.46 13.44 1.70
C THR A 84 14.99 14.56 2.59
N ASP A 85 14.54 14.65 3.85
CA ASP A 85 14.94 15.69 4.80
C ASP A 85 14.83 15.25 6.28
N LEU A 86 15.36 16.05 7.21
CA LEU A 86 15.30 15.76 8.66
C LEU A 86 13.86 15.69 9.20
N LYS A 87 12.89 16.36 8.58
CA LYS A 87 11.47 16.23 8.95
C LYS A 87 10.92 14.87 8.52
N SER A 88 11.31 14.34 7.36
CA SER A 88 10.97 12.99 6.93
C SER A 88 11.57 11.92 7.85
N LEU A 89 12.71 12.18 8.51
CA LEU A 89 13.28 11.30 9.53
C LEU A 89 12.37 11.21 10.77
N ALA A 90 11.85 12.34 11.27
CA ALA A 90 10.84 12.33 12.34
C ALA A 90 9.56 11.57 11.91
N GLY A 91 9.12 11.80 10.66
CA GLY A 91 8.03 11.04 10.05
C GLY A 91 8.29 9.53 9.96
N MET A 92 9.55 9.11 9.88
CA MET A 92 9.92 7.69 9.83
C MET A 92 9.66 6.99 11.17
N PHE A 93 9.91 7.64 12.31
CA PHE A 93 9.55 7.08 13.62
C PHE A 93 8.05 6.84 13.73
N TRP A 94 7.23 7.79 13.27
CA TRP A 94 5.77 7.63 13.23
C TRP A 94 5.34 6.48 12.32
N LYS A 95 5.90 6.38 11.10
CA LYS A 95 5.64 5.25 10.19
C LYS A 95 5.97 3.92 10.85
N LEU A 96 7.15 3.80 11.43
CA LEU A 96 7.63 2.57 12.08
C LEU A 96 6.74 2.19 13.27
N PHE A 97 6.33 3.18 14.07
CA PHE A 97 5.37 2.97 15.15
C PHE A 97 4.05 2.39 14.62
N CYS A 98 3.45 3.02 13.61
CA CYS A 98 2.19 2.54 13.03
C CYS A 98 2.32 1.15 12.39
N VAL A 99 3.40 0.91 11.64
CA VAL A 99 3.68 -0.39 11.01
C VAL A 99 3.89 -1.47 12.06
N SER A 100 4.56 -1.15 13.17
CA SER A 100 4.77 -2.09 14.28
C SER A 100 3.45 -2.52 14.89
N ILE A 101 2.57 -1.56 15.21
CA ILE A 101 1.22 -1.88 15.73
C ILE A 101 0.41 -2.67 14.71
N PHE A 102 0.43 -2.27 13.44
CA PHE A 102 -0.26 -2.98 12.37
C PHE A 102 0.16 -4.46 12.27
N LYS A 103 1.47 -4.73 12.37
CA LYS A 103 2.03 -6.08 12.34
C LYS A 103 1.67 -6.87 13.61
N LEU A 104 1.69 -6.24 14.78
CA LEU A 104 1.25 -6.85 16.04
C LEU A 104 -0.23 -7.26 15.99
N LEU A 105 -1.07 -6.49 15.30
CA LEU A 105 -2.48 -6.81 15.04
C LEU A 105 -2.70 -7.78 13.86
N GLY A 106 -1.66 -8.50 13.42
CA GLY A 106 -1.74 -9.51 12.37
C GLY A 106 -1.78 -8.97 10.93
N GLY A 107 -1.54 -7.66 10.74
CA GLY A 107 -1.44 -7.04 9.43
C GLY A 107 -0.31 -7.64 8.58
N LYS A 108 -0.50 -7.66 7.26
CA LYS A 108 0.49 -8.15 6.29
C LYS A 108 1.12 -6.98 5.56
N LEU A 109 2.45 -7.03 5.43
CA LEU A 109 3.24 -6.03 4.75
C LEU A 109 3.93 -6.68 3.56
N VAL A 110 3.82 -6.06 2.39
CA VAL A 110 4.54 -6.39 1.17
C VAL A 110 5.52 -5.26 0.91
N TRP A 111 6.74 -5.63 0.53
CA TRP A 111 7.80 -4.70 0.19
C TRP A 111 8.30 -5.03 -1.20
N THR A 112 8.26 -4.07 -2.13
CA THR A 112 8.86 -4.25 -3.46
C THR A 112 10.38 -4.14 -3.35
N VAL A 113 11.09 -5.14 -3.84
CA VAL A 113 12.53 -5.09 -4.02
C VAL A 113 12.80 -4.93 -5.50
N HIS A 114 13.28 -3.75 -5.90
CA HIS A 114 13.76 -3.52 -7.26
C HIS A 114 15.16 -4.12 -7.39
N ASN A 115 15.24 -5.34 -7.90
CA ASN A 115 16.51 -5.94 -8.31
C ASN A 115 16.73 -5.66 -9.80
N LYS A 116 17.92 -5.17 -10.15
CA LYS A 116 18.34 -5.02 -11.55
C LYS A 116 19.02 -6.29 -12.03
#